data_AF-A0A822BMZ1-F1
#
_entry.id   AF-A0A822BMZ1-F1
#
_cell.length_a   1.000
_cell.length_b   1.000
_cell.length_c   1.000
_cell.angle_alpha   90.00
_cell.angle_beta   90.00
_cell.angle_gamma   90.00
#
_symmetry.space_group_name_H-M   'P 1'
#
loop_
_entity.id
_entity.type
_entity.pdbx_description
1 polymer ?
#
loop_
_entity_poly.entity_id
_entity_poly.type
_entity_poly.pdbx_seq_one_letter_code
_entity_poly.pdbx_strand_id
1 'polypeptide(L)'
;FTPEMFTSLSSDFDKQIQLIDECFSLWQRSKSSQLTTIIKTTLSKFTFDAKHFLTYWKSILEPDNQENNTNIQQNRLSNKKLITSKINEVTSTNSTNTTINWKNLIPSLELLHNDQLLINNRHELIRPLFLMLEKSLNQTNEFEQKTYIHQLCTTALLNLYTQLKSDECNPDIFNSEIVMECMRRTNDLHTTQQCLMLLSKGAQLFPVSCIEIQEKLLDHV
;
A
#
# COMPACT_ATOMS: atom_id res chain seq x y z
N PHE A 1 -12.10 19.91 -15.14
CA PHE A 1 -12.02 19.66 -13.69
C PHE A 1 -10.74 20.34 -13.20
N THR A 2 -10.82 21.33 -12.30
CA THR A 2 -9.66 22.13 -11.87
C THR A 2 -9.22 21.76 -10.45
N PRO A 3 -7.94 21.98 -10.06
CA PRO A 3 -7.48 21.81 -8.69
C PRO A 3 -8.29 22.61 -7.67
N GLU A 4 -8.72 23.82 -8.05
CA GLU A 4 -9.58 24.69 -7.23
C GLU A 4 -10.95 24.07 -6.95
N MET A 5 -11.47 23.26 -7.88
CA MET A 5 -12.74 22.56 -7.68
C MET A 5 -12.57 21.34 -6.76
N PHE A 6 -11.41 20.69 -6.78
CA PHE A 6 -11.10 19.62 -5.83
C PHE A 6 -10.95 20.18 -4.40
N THR A 7 -10.25 21.31 -4.25
CA THR A 7 -10.06 21.95 -2.94
C THR A 7 -11.34 22.60 -2.41
N SER A 8 -12.24 23.10 -3.26
CA SER A 8 -13.54 23.59 -2.79
C SER A 8 -14.47 22.47 -2.28
N LEU A 9 -14.26 21.23 -2.74
CA LEU A 9 -14.91 20.03 -2.21
C LEU A 9 -14.35 19.58 -0.86
N SER A 10 -13.37 20.27 -0.25
CA SER A 10 -12.79 19.85 1.05
C SER A 10 -13.78 19.83 2.21
N SER A 11 -14.94 20.47 2.06
CA SER A 11 -16.06 20.37 3.01
C SER A 11 -16.81 19.03 2.94
N ASP A 12 -16.58 18.24 1.88
CA ASP A 12 -17.26 16.99 1.57
C ASP A 12 -16.23 15.94 1.13
N PHE A 13 -15.49 15.41 2.11
CA PHE A 13 -14.45 14.41 1.93
C PHE A 13 -14.97 13.16 1.19
N ASP A 14 -16.23 12.77 1.44
CA ASP A 14 -16.83 11.59 0.80
C ASP A 14 -16.97 11.79 -0.72
N LYS A 15 -17.33 13.00 -1.16
CA LYS A 15 -17.33 13.34 -2.60
C LYS A 15 -15.94 13.36 -3.20
N GLN A 16 -14.91 13.77 -2.44
CA GLN A 16 -13.52 13.72 -2.91
C GLN A 16 -13.08 12.27 -3.13
N ILE A 17 -13.38 11.36 -2.21
CA ILE A 17 -13.11 9.92 -2.36
C ILE A 17 -13.86 9.35 -3.55
N GLN A 18 -15.17 9.63 -3.68
CA GLN A 18 -15.97 9.14 -4.80
C GLN A 18 -15.40 9.58 -6.16
N LEU A 19 -14.94 10.82 -6.26
CA LEU A 19 -14.28 11.31 -7.46
C LEU A 19 -12.96 10.58 -7.76
N ILE A 20 -12.14 10.36 -6.73
CA ILE A 20 -10.88 9.63 -6.86
C ILE A 20 -11.16 8.21 -7.36
N ASP A 21 -12.15 7.54 -6.79
CA ASP A 21 -12.57 6.18 -7.18
C ASP A 21 -13.03 6.13 -8.64
N GLU A 22 -13.81 7.09 -9.10
CA GLU A 22 -14.22 7.20 -10.51
C GLU A 22 -13.01 7.42 -11.42
N CYS A 23 -12.07 8.29 -11.01
CA CYS A 23 -10.85 8.56 -11.77
C CYS A 23 -9.95 7.32 -11.86
N PHE A 24 -9.77 6.58 -10.77
CA PHE A 24 -9.01 5.32 -10.76
C PHE A 24 -9.71 4.23 -11.57
N SER A 25 -11.04 4.12 -11.47
CA SER A 25 -11.84 3.20 -12.28
C SER A 25 -11.72 3.49 -13.77
N LEU A 26 -11.77 4.77 -14.17
CA LEU A 26 -11.58 5.20 -15.55
C LEU A 26 -10.15 4.94 -16.05
N TRP A 27 -9.14 5.22 -15.22
CA TRP A 27 -7.74 4.94 -15.53
C TRP A 27 -7.55 3.44 -15.82
N GLN A 28 -8.02 2.57 -14.94
CA GLN A 28 -7.88 1.12 -15.10
C GLN A 28 -8.64 0.54 -16.30
N ARG A 29 -9.79 1.13 -16.65
CA ARG A 29 -10.64 0.68 -17.76
C ARG A 29 -10.23 1.27 -19.11
N SER A 30 -9.50 2.38 -19.10
CA SER A 30 -9.09 3.08 -20.31
C SER A 30 -8.11 2.23 -21.13
N LYS A 31 -8.43 2.03 -22.40
CA LYS A 31 -7.48 1.51 -23.42
C LYS A 31 -6.67 2.63 -24.07
N SER A 32 -7.04 3.89 -23.83
CA SER A 32 -6.37 5.07 -24.38
C SER A 32 -5.28 5.54 -23.43
N SER A 33 -4.02 5.46 -23.87
CA SER A 33 -2.87 5.98 -23.13
C SER A 33 -2.98 7.50 -22.90
N GLN A 34 -3.56 8.23 -23.85
CA GLN A 34 -3.79 9.67 -23.72
C GLN A 34 -4.75 9.99 -22.58
N LEU A 35 -5.86 9.26 -22.47
CA LEU A 35 -6.83 9.47 -21.38
C LEU A 35 -6.19 9.17 -20.02
N THR A 36 -5.42 8.08 -19.94
CA THR A 36 -4.68 7.73 -18.71
C THR A 36 -3.69 8.83 -18.32
N THR A 37 -2.92 9.36 -19.27
CA THR A 37 -2.00 10.48 -19.01
C THR A 37 -2.74 11.74 -18.55
N ILE A 38 -3.88 12.07 -19.17
CA ILE A 38 -4.70 13.23 -18.76
C ILE A 38 -5.21 13.05 -17.33
N ILE A 39 -5.67 11.85 -16.96
CA ILE A 39 -6.11 11.55 -15.60
C ILE A 39 -4.93 11.68 -14.61
N LYS A 40 -3.80 11.02 -14.88
CA LYS A 40 -2.60 11.09 -14.02
C LYS A 40 -2.14 12.54 -13.81
N THR A 41 -2.04 13.31 -14.89
CA THR A 41 -1.58 14.72 -14.85
C THR A 41 -2.60 15.67 -14.23
N THR A 42 -3.89 15.33 -14.25
CA THR A 42 -4.93 16.11 -13.56
C THR A 42 -4.88 15.84 -12.06
N LEU A 43 -4.86 14.56 -11.67
CA LEU A 43 -4.76 14.16 -10.28
C LEU A 43 -3.48 14.68 -9.62
N SER A 44 -2.34 14.66 -10.31
CA SER A 44 -1.08 15.16 -9.75
C SER A 44 -1.08 16.64 -9.41
N LYS A 45 -2.04 17.42 -9.91
CA LYS A 45 -2.18 18.85 -9.60
C LYS A 45 -3.04 19.10 -8.36
N PHE A 46 -3.66 18.07 -7.81
CA PHE A 46 -4.49 18.21 -6.60
C PHE A 46 -3.62 18.15 -5.35
N THR A 47 -4.09 18.81 -4.30
CA THR A 47 -3.55 18.65 -2.96
C THR A 47 -4.35 17.57 -2.25
N PHE A 48 -3.68 16.48 -1.89
CA PHE A 48 -4.28 15.39 -1.13
C PHE A 48 -3.97 15.53 0.35
N ASP A 49 -4.77 14.87 1.17
CA ASP A 49 -4.42 14.51 2.54
C ASP A 49 -4.13 13.00 2.61
N ALA A 50 -3.22 12.57 3.49
CA ALA A 50 -2.93 11.16 3.71
C ALA A 50 -4.19 10.31 3.91
N LYS A 51 -5.21 10.84 4.59
CA LYS A 51 -6.51 10.18 4.79
C LYS A 51 -7.16 9.70 3.48
N HIS A 52 -6.93 10.36 2.36
CA HIS A 52 -7.47 9.92 1.06
C HIS A 52 -6.91 8.56 0.65
N PHE A 53 -5.59 8.41 0.73
CA PHE A 53 -4.90 7.15 0.44
C PHE A 53 -5.24 6.08 1.47
N LEU A 54 -5.27 6.43 2.75
CA LEU A 54 -5.61 5.48 3.83
C LEU A 54 -7.02 4.92 3.69
N THR A 55 -8.00 5.77 3.35
CA THR A 55 -9.39 5.34 3.14
C THR A 55 -9.48 4.35 1.98
N TYR A 56 -8.78 4.66 0.88
CA TYR A 56 -8.71 3.79 -0.29
C TYR A 56 -7.98 2.47 0.00
N TRP A 57 -6.88 2.51 0.75
CA TRP A 57 -6.11 1.31 1.07
C TRP A 57 -6.80 0.42 2.09
N LYS A 58 -7.47 0.99 3.09
CA LYS A 58 -8.18 0.21 4.11
C LYS A 58 -9.25 -0.68 3.48
N SER A 59 -10.07 -0.12 2.59
CA SER A 59 -11.13 -0.89 1.90
C SER A 59 -10.60 -2.05 1.05
N ILE A 60 -9.32 -2.01 0.63
CA ILE A 60 -8.69 -3.01 -0.23
C ILE A 60 -7.77 -3.97 0.54
N LEU A 61 -7.06 -3.50 1.57
CA LEU A 61 -6.11 -4.27 2.38
C LEU A 61 -6.76 -5.02 3.53
N GLU A 62 -7.87 -4.50 4.03
CA GLU A 62 -8.72 -5.07 5.06
C GLU A 62 -10.15 -5.06 4.52
N PRO A 63 -10.47 -5.90 3.50
CA PRO A 63 -11.87 -6.10 3.17
C PRO A 63 -12.52 -6.65 4.44
N ASP A 64 -13.30 -5.81 5.11
CA ASP A 64 -14.07 -6.20 6.29
C ASP A 64 -14.72 -7.56 6.03
N ASN A 65 -14.72 -8.41 7.06
CA ASN A 65 -15.63 -9.53 7.13
C ASN A 65 -17.02 -9.01 6.75
N GLN A 66 -17.46 -9.25 5.51
CA GLN A 66 -18.86 -9.12 5.13
C GLN A 66 -19.59 -10.21 5.90
N GLU A 67 -19.92 -9.93 7.16
CA GLU A 67 -21.03 -10.57 7.84
C GLU A 67 -22.28 -10.28 7.01
N ASN A 68 -22.61 -11.23 6.14
CA ASN A 68 -23.95 -11.77 5.94
C ASN A 68 -25.10 -10.80 6.26
N ASN A 69 -25.34 -9.81 5.39
CA ASN A 69 -26.62 -9.09 5.35
C ASN A 69 -27.37 -9.33 4.05
N THR A 70 -27.26 -10.54 3.51
CA THR A 70 -28.19 -11.10 2.53
C THR A 70 -28.50 -12.54 2.88
N ASN A 71 -29.41 -12.76 3.83
CA ASN A 71 -30.29 -13.94 3.88
C ASN A 71 -31.40 -13.68 4.91
N ILE A 72 -32.26 -12.70 4.60
CA ILE A 72 -33.60 -12.66 5.15
C ILE A 72 -34.41 -13.75 4.44
N GLN A 73 -34.94 -14.65 5.26
CA GLN A 73 -36.03 -15.60 4.98
C GLN A 73 -35.75 -16.72 3.98
N GLN A 74 -35.50 -17.93 4.50
CA GLN A 74 -36.36 -19.07 4.20
C GLN A 74 -36.18 -20.23 5.19
N ASN A 75 -37.28 -20.52 5.90
CA ASN A 75 -37.74 -21.79 6.46
C ASN A 75 -36.81 -22.68 7.31
N ARG A 76 -37.07 -22.56 8.62
CA ARG A 76 -37.37 -23.61 9.61
C ARG A 76 -37.41 -25.09 9.14
N LEU A 77 -36.82 -25.92 10.02
CA LEU A 77 -37.05 -27.34 10.33
C LEU A 77 -36.26 -28.40 9.52
N SER A 78 -35.24 -29.02 10.14
CA SER A 78 -35.35 -30.42 10.62
C SER A 78 -34.04 -30.95 11.26
N ASN A 79 -34.24 -31.73 12.33
CA ASN A 79 -33.27 -32.38 13.21
C ASN A 79 -32.28 -33.36 12.54
N LYS A 80 -31.09 -33.56 13.16
CA LYS A 80 -30.69 -34.78 13.91
C LYS A 80 -29.23 -35.24 13.66
N LYS A 81 -28.46 -35.27 14.76
CA LYS A 81 -27.33 -36.16 15.17
C LYS A 81 -26.31 -36.63 14.11
N LEU A 82 -25.01 -36.42 14.39
CA LEU A 82 -24.16 -37.43 15.06
C LEU A 82 -22.81 -36.85 15.50
N ILE A 83 -22.37 -37.32 16.67
CA ILE A 83 -21.07 -37.07 17.33
C ILE A 83 -20.07 -38.11 16.82
N THR A 84 -18.84 -37.70 16.45
CA THR A 84 -17.61 -38.50 16.68
C THR A 84 -16.34 -37.67 16.47
N SER A 85 -15.71 -37.32 17.59
CA SER A 85 -14.26 -37.34 17.91
C SER A 85 -13.22 -37.44 16.78
N LYS A 86 -12.30 -36.47 16.71
CA LYS A 86 -10.90 -36.65 17.15
C LYS A 86 -10.14 -35.32 17.09
N ILE A 87 -9.53 -35.03 18.23
CA ILE A 87 -8.54 -33.99 18.50
C ILE A 87 -7.38 -34.17 17.52
N ASN A 88 -7.12 -33.15 16.70
CA ASN A 88 -5.81 -32.87 16.15
C ASN A 88 -5.53 -31.37 16.35
N GLU A 89 -4.53 -31.17 17.18
CA GLU A 89 -3.63 -30.03 17.38
C GLU A 89 -3.93 -28.71 16.67
N VAL A 90 -3.94 -27.70 17.54
CA VAL A 90 -3.86 -26.28 17.32
C VAL A 90 -2.59 -25.94 16.52
N THR A 91 -2.71 -25.90 15.20
CA THR A 91 -1.96 -24.98 14.35
C THR A 91 -2.94 -24.38 13.36
N SER A 92 -3.86 -23.59 13.87
CA SER A 92 -4.58 -22.61 13.05
C SER A 92 -3.58 -21.52 12.67
N THR A 93 -2.71 -21.82 11.70
CA THR A 93 -2.26 -20.83 10.73
C THR A 93 -3.52 -20.35 10.01
N ASN A 94 -4.27 -19.48 10.67
CA ASN A 94 -5.24 -18.63 10.00
C ASN A 94 -4.43 -17.61 9.20
N SER A 95 -3.75 -18.07 8.15
CA SER A 95 -3.54 -17.23 7.00
C SER A 95 -4.94 -16.98 6.46
N THR A 96 -5.59 -15.95 6.97
CA THR A 96 -6.62 -15.25 6.23
C THR A 96 -5.94 -14.81 4.94
N ASN A 97 -5.90 -15.71 3.96
CA ASN A 97 -5.53 -15.43 2.59
C ASN A 97 -6.70 -14.64 2.00
N THR A 98 -6.99 -13.48 2.59
CA THR A 98 -7.74 -12.43 1.93
C THR A 98 -6.88 -12.04 0.74
N THR A 99 -7.29 -12.52 -0.43
CA THR A 99 -6.65 -12.20 -1.70
C THR A 99 -6.73 -10.69 -1.90
N ILE A 100 -5.63 -10.00 -1.63
CA ILE A 100 -5.54 -8.54 -1.81
C ILE A 100 -5.76 -8.24 -3.28
N ASN A 101 -6.72 -7.37 -3.60
CA ASN A 101 -6.93 -6.91 -4.97
C ASN A 101 -5.90 -5.83 -5.32
N TRP A 102 -4.67 -6.26 -5.57
CA TRP A 102 -3.55 -5.40 -5.90
C TRP A 102 -3.79 -4.50 -7.10
N LYS A 103 -4.54 -4.98 -8.10
CA LYS A 103 -4.88 -4.20 -9.30
C LYS A 103 -5.56 -2.89 -8.92
N ASN A 104 -6.41 -2.91 -7.90
CA ASN A 104 -7.08 -1.72 -7.37
C ASN A 104 -6.13 -0.78 -6.65
N LEU A 105 -5.08 -1.28 -5.99
CA LEU A 105 -4.09 -0.42 -5.34
C LEU A 105 -3.17 0.32 -6.32
N ILE A 106 -2.91 -0.29 -7.49
CA ILE A 106 -1.93 0.23 -8.47
C ILE A 106 -2.11 1.71 -8.81
N PRO A 107 -3.30 2.23 -9.19
CA PRO A 107 -3.46 3.64 -9.53
C PRO A 107 -3.07 4.60 -8.38
N SER A 108 -3.40 4.24 -7.14
CA SER A 108 -3.05 5.05 -5.97
C SER A 108 -1.54 5.05 -5.71
N LEU A 109 -0.88 3.91 -5.89
CA LEU A 109 0.57 3.79 -5.74
C LEU A 109 1.32 4.48 -6.91
N GLU A 110 0.82 4.36 -8.13
CA GLU A 110 1.32 5.07 -9.31
C GLU A 110 1.16 6.59 -9.17
N LEU A 111 0.16 7.06 -8.42
CA LEU A 111 0.03 8.48 -8.12
C LEU A 111 1.12 8.95 -7.15
N LEU A 112 1.45 8.15 -6.13
CA LEU A 112 2.54 8.43 -5.17
C LEU A 112 3.95 8.36 -5.79
N HIS A 113 4.09 7.75 -6.96
CA HIS A 113 5.32 7.81 -7.75
C HIS A 113 5.69 9.22 -8.21
N ASN A 114 4.72 10.14 -8.27
CA ASN A 114 4.99 11.53 -8.58
C ASN A 114 5.62 12.24 -7.38
N ASP A 115 6.89 12.60 -7.50
CA ASP A 115 7.68 13.29 -6.48
C ASP A 115 7.18 14.73 -6.23
N GLN A 116 6.41 15.32 -7.13
CA GLN A 116 5.82 16.66 -6.97
C GLN A 116 4.41 16.62 -6.36
N LEU A 117 3.90 15.45 -5.98
CA LEU A 117 2.56 15.31 -5.41
C LEU A 117 2.48 15.98 -4.04
N LEU A 118 1.52 16.90 -3.89
CA LEU A 118 1.28 17.62 -2.64
C LEU A 118 0.38 16.78 -1.73
N ILE A 119 0.94 16.28 -0.63
CA ILE A 119 0.24 15.47 0.37
C ILE A 119 0.39 16.10 1.76
N ASN A 120 -0.73 16.46 2.38
CA ASN A 120 -0.83 16.83 3.79
C ASN A 120 -0.76 15.58 4.67
N ASN A 121 -0.12 15.70 5.85
CA ASN A 121 0.04 14.58 6.80
C ASN A 121 0.72 13.33 6.20
N ARG A 122 1.60 13.53 5.22
CA ARG A 122 2.25 12.46 4.44
C ARG A 122 2.95 11.37 5.28
N HIS A 123 3.40 11.70 6.49
CA HIS A 123 4.06 10.76 7.41
C HIS A 123 3.14 9.59 7.80
N GLU A 124 1.82 9.79 7.78
CA GLU A 124 0.84 8.73 8.08
C GLU A 124 0.84 7.61 7.03
N LEU A 125 1.36 7.86 5.81
CA LEU A 125 1.39 6.87 4.73
C LEU A 125 2.55 5.88 4.85
N ILE A 126 3.58 6.19 5.63
CA ILE A 126 4.82 5.41 5.71
C ILE A 126 4.55 3.98 6.20
N ARG A 127 3.89 3.85 7.36
CA ARG A 127 3.62 2.54 7.98
C ARG A 127 2.74 1.65 7.08
N PRO A 128 1.62 2.15 6.51
CA PRO A 128 0.84 1.38 5.53
C PRO A 128 1.63 0.96 4.29
N LEU A 129 2.55 1.80 3.79
CA LEU A 129 3.40 1.44 2.65
C LEU A 129 4.38 0.31 2.99
N PHE A 130 4.98 0.32 4.17
CA PHE A 130 5.78 -0.82 4.63
C PHE A 130 4.95 -2.09 4.77
N LEU A 131 3.72 -1.99 5.30
CA LEU A 131 2.80 -3.13 5.40
C LEU A 131 2.40 -3.67 4.02
N MET A 132 2.15 -2.80 3.04
CA MET A 132 1.89 -3.19 1.65
C MET A 132 3.11 -3.89 1.04
N LEU A 133 4.31 -3.35 1.23
CA LEU A 133 5.54 -3.97 0.75
C LEU A 133 5.73 -5.36 1.37
N GLU A 134 5.60 -5.50 2.69
CA GLU A 134 5.66 -6.79 3.38
C GLU A 134 4.63 -7.80 2.85
N LYS A 135 3.36 -7.38 2.74
CA LYS A 135 2.29 -8.22 2.17
C LYS A 135 2.63 -8.67 0.74
N SER A 136 3.20 -7.80 -0.08
CA SER A 136 3.59 -8.13 -1.46
C SER A 136 4.76 -9.11 -1.54
N LEU A 137 5.73 -9.01 -0.62
CA LEU A 137 6.87 -9.92 -0.53
C LEU A 137 6.44 -11.35 -0.17
N ASN A 138 5.41 -11.47 0.67
CA ASN A 138 4.86 -12.73 1.15
C ASN A 138 3.87 -13.42 0.17
N GLN A 139 3.50 -12.76 -0.93
CA GLN A 139 2.72 -13.41 -2.00
C GLN A 139 3.57 -14.44 -2.76
N THR A 140 2.91 -15.51 -3.23
CA THR A 140 3.52 -16.56 -4.05
C THR A 140 4.08 -16.00 -5.37
N ASN A 141 5.04 -16.70 -5.97
CA ASN A 141 5.79 -16.22 -7.13
C ASN A 141 4.96 -16.12 -8.44
N GLU A 142 3.71 -16.56 -8.46
CA GLU A 142 2.82 -16.49 -9.62
C GLU A 142 2.12 -15.12 -9.77
N PHE A 143 2.38 -14.18 -8.86
CA PHE A 143 1.82 -12.84 -8.96
C PHE A 143 2.56 -12.00 -10.01
N GLU A 144 2.02 -11.94 -11.25
CA GLU A 144 2.65 -11.25 -12.40
C GLU A 144 3.07 -9.80 -12.14
N GLN A 145 2.38 -9.11 -11.23
CA GLN A 145 2.61 -7.69 -10.91
C GLN A 145 3.55 -7.50 -9.71
N LYS A 146 4.13 -8.56 -9.13
CA LYS A 146 4.94 -8.51 -7.90
C LYS A 146 6.06 -7.49 -7.99
N THR A 147 6.89 -7.59 -9.03
CA THR A 147 8.00 -6.67 -9.28
C THR A 147 7.50 -5.24 -9.39
N TYR A 148 6.40 -5.03 -10.10
CA TYR A 148 5.85 -3.69 -10.27
C TYR A 148 5.39 -3.09 -8.94
N ILE A 149 4.75 -3.89 -8.07
CA ILE A 149 4.34 -3.42 -6.75
C ILE A 149 5.53 -3.12 -5.84
N HIS A 150 6.59 -3.93 -5.91
CA HIS A 150 7.82 -3.63 -5.19
C HIS A 150 8.42 -2.29 -5.62
N GLN A 151 8.47 -2.01 -6.94
CA GLN A 151 8.90 -0.71 -7.48
C GLN A 151 7.97 0.42 -7.03
N LEU A 152 6.66 0.19 -7.06
CA LEU A 152 5.66 1.15 -6.61
C LEU A 152 5.86 1.55 -5.14
N CYS A 153 5.95 0.55 -4.26
CA CYS A 153 6.12 0.77 -2.82
C CYS A 153 7.48 1.39 -2.47
N THR A 154 8.58 0.89 -3.04
CA THR A 154 9.93 1.36 -2.68
C THR A 154 10.17 2.81 -3.14
N THR A 155 9.75 3.17 -4.35
CA THR A 155 9.83 4.56 -4.82
C THR A 155 8.87 5.47 -4.05
N ALA A 156 7.64 5.03 -3.73
CA ALA A 156 6.72 5.84 -2.93
C ALA A 156 7.29 6.12 -1.53
N LEU A 157 7.87 5.12 -0.87
CA LEU A 157 8.58 5.28 0.40
C LEU A 157 9.74 6.27 0.25
N LEU A 158 10.59 6.13 -0.77
CA LEU A 158 11.70 7.04 -1.01
C LEU A 158 11.24 8.49 -1.23
N ASN A 159 10.20 8.69 -2.04
CA ASN A 159 9.62 10.02 -2.30
C ASN A 159 9.11 10.66 -1.00
N LEU A 160 8.41 9.90 -0.16
CA LEU A 160 7.92 10.37 1.13
C LEU A 160 9.08 10.77 2.04
N TYR A 161 10.06 9.89 2.25
CA TYR A 161 11.22 10.19 3.10
C TYR A 161 12.11 11.32 2.56
N THR A 162 12.13 11.55 1.25
CA THR A 162 12.86 12.67 0.65
C THR A 162 12.19 14.01 0.96
N GLN A 163 10.87 14.03 1.07
CA GLN A 163 10.09 15.25 1.29
C GLN A 163 9.74 15.51 2.75
N LEU A 164 9.85 14.50 3.61
CA LEU A 164 9.66 14.64 5.05
C LEU A 164 10.79 15.45 5.68
N LYS A 165 10.42 16.30 6.64
CA LYS A 165 11.39 16.96 7.50
C LYS A 165 11.81 16.01 8.63
N SER A 166 12.98 16.27 9.22
CA SER A 166 13.54 15.40 10.27
C SER A 166 12.65 15.27 11.50
N ASP A 167 11.84 16.29 11.81
CA ASP A 167 10.89 16.33 12.93
C ASP A 167 9.60 15.53 12.66
N GLU A 168 9.29 15.24 11.39
CA GLU A 168 8.13 14.44 10.98
C GLU A 168 8.47 12.95 10.85
N CYS A 169 9.75 12.60 10.99
CA CYS A 169 10.28 11.25 10.81
C CYS A 169 10.32 10.49 12.14
N ASN A 170 9.58 9.39 12.23
CA ASN A 170 9.66 8.49 13.38
C ASN A 170 10.60 7.29 13.08
N PRO A 171 11.71 7.11 13.81
CA PRO A 171 12.65 6.01 13.60
C PRO A 171 12.00 4.63 13.77
N ASP A 172 11.03 4.48 14.68
CA ASP A 172 10.36 3.21 14.96
C ASP A 172 9.48 2.72 13.79
N ILE A 173 9.16 3.62 12.85
CA ILE A 173 8.35 3.30 11.68
C ILE A 173 9.22 2.84 10.52
N PHE A 174 10.47 3.31 10.40
CA PHE A 174 11.37 2.92 9.32
C PHE A 174 11.81 1.47 9.48
N ASN A 175 11.36 0.60 8.59
CA ASN A 175 11.66 -0.83 8.67
C ASN A 175 12.73 -1.23 7.64
N SER A 176 14.00 -1.15 8.05
CA SER A 176 15.14 -1.53 7.21
C SER A 176 15.15 -3.01 6.83
N GLU A 177 14.63 -3.89 7.68
CA GLU A 177 14.57 -5.33 7.44
C GLU A 177 13.66 -5.66 6.24
N ILE A 178 12.49 -5.02 6.15
CA ILE A 178 11.59 -5.17 4.99
C ILE A 178 12.29 -4.67 3.71
N VAL A 179 13.04 -3.57 3.77
CA VAL A 179 13.76 -3.03 2.60
C VAL A 179 14.87 -3.99 2.15
N MET A 180 15.65 -4.51 3.10
CA MET A 180 16.70 -5.50 2.82
C MET A 180 16.10 -6.80 2.25
N GLU A 181 14.98 -7.27 2.78
CA GLU A 181 14.33 -8.48 2.27
C GLU A 181 13.75 -8.26 0.86
N CYS A 182 13.20 -7.07 0.58
CA CYS A 182 12.80 -6.69 -0.78
C CYS A 182 13.99 -6.70 -1.74
N MET A 183 15.12 -6.14 -1.32
CA MET A 183 16.36 -6.13 -2.11
C MET A 183 16.89 -7.55 -2.36
N ARG A 184 16.80 -8.45 -1.37
CA ARG A 184 17.25 -9.85 -1.50
C ARG A 184 16.37 -10.67 -2.44
N ARG A 185 15.06 -10.42 -2.44
CA ARG A 185 14.08 -11.20 -3.23
C ARG A 185 13.90 -10.68 -4.67
N THR A 186 14.28 -9.44 -4.96
CA THR A 186 14.10 -8.86 -6.29
C THR A 186 15.30 -9.14 -7.20
N ASN A 187 15.01 -9.50 -8.45
CA ASN A 187 16.03 -9.56 -9.52
C ASN A 187 16.04 -8.27 -10.37
N ASP A 188 15.18 -7.30 -10.05
CA ASP A 188 15.05 -6.06 -10.79
C ASP A 188 16.03 -5.00 -10.26
N LEU A 189 16.99 -4.59 -11.10
CA LEU A 189 18.04 -3.64 -10.75
C LEU A 189 17.47 -2.30 -10.27
N HIS A 190 16.36 -1.84 -10.86
CA HIS A 190 15.75 -0.58 -10.48
C HIS A 190 15.22 -0.63 -9.04
N THR A 191 14.50 -1.70 -8.68
CA THR A 191 14.03 -1.94 -7.31
C THR A 191 15.21 -2.01 -6.34
N THR A 192 16.29 -2.72 -6.70
CA THR A 192 17.52 -2.79 -5.88
C THR A 192 18.10 -1.40 -5.62
N GLN A 193 18.19 -0.55 -6.65
CA GLN A 193 18.66 0.83 -6.50
C GLN A 193 17.77 1.66 -5.58
N GLN A 194 16.44 1.55 -5.71
CA GLN A 194 15.48 2.24 -4.84
C GLN A 194 15.63 1.79 -3.38
N CYS A 195 15.79 0.49 -3.13
CA CYS A 195 16.05 -0.03 -1.79
C CYS A 195 17.34 0.54 -1.18
N LEU A 196 18.43 0.58 -1.94
CA LEU A 196 19.71 1.15 -1.48
C LEU A 196 19.59 2.65 -1.18
N MET A 197 18.89 3.41 -2.04
CA MET A 197 18.63 4.83 -1.80
C MET A 197 17.78 5.05 -0.55
N LEU A 198 16.76 4.19 -0.33
CA LEU A 198 15.90 4.25 0.85
C LEU A 198 16.67 3.92 2.13
N LEU A 199 17.55 2.91 2.12
CA LEU A 199 18.44 2.59 3.24
C LEU A 199 19.41 3.73 3.54
N SER A 200 20.03 4.30 2.50
CA SER A 200 20.91 5.47 2.64
C SER A 200 20.17 6.67 3.23
N LYS A 201 18.94 6.92 2.78
CA LYS A 201 18.10 8.00 3.32
C LYS A 201 17.72 7.73 4.78
N GLY A 202 17.37 6.50 5.12
CA GLY A 202 17.16 6.06 6.50
C GLY A 202 18.37 6.31 7.39
N ALA A 203 19.58 6.01 6.90
CA ALA A 203 20.84 6.28 7.60
C ALA A 203 21.13 7.75 7.87
N GLN A 204 20.73 8.62 6.95
CA GLN A 204 20.85 10.07 7.15
C GLN A 204 19.84 10.61 8.17
N LEU A 205 18.62 10.06 8.18
CA LEU A 205 17.54 10.51 9.06
C LEU A 205 17.65 9.92 10.48
N PHE A 206 18.16 8.70 10.60
CA PHE A 206 18.17 7.93 11.85
C PHE A 206 19.57 7.38 12.18
N PRO A 207 20.59 8.25 12.36
CA PRO A 207 21.99 7.82 12.48
C PRO A 207 22.26 6.87 13.66
N VAL A 208 21.49 6.96 14.75
CA VAL A 208 21.65 6.11 15.94
C VAL A 208 21.10 4.69 15.70
N SER A 209 19.98 4.57 15.00
CA SER A 209 19.36 3.29 14.63
C SER A 209 20.12 2.58 13.50
N CYS A 210 21.00 3.29 12.79
CA CYS A 210 21.69 2.79 11.61
C CYS A 210 23.05 2.13 11.87
N ILE A 211 23.55 2.14 13.11
CA ILE A 211 24.71 1.32 13.49
C ILE A 211 24.38 -0.17 13.26
N GLU A 212 23.18 -0.61 13.64
CA GLU A 212 22.71 -1.99 13.40
C GLU A 212 22.51 -2.32 11.91
N ILE A 213 22.22 -1.31 11.08
CA ILE A 213 22.03 -1.48 9.63
C ILE A 213 23.38 -1.63 8.92
N GLN A 214 24.41 -0.89 9.35
CA GLN A 214 25.76 -1.03 8.80
C GLN A 214 26.37 -2.40 9.10
N GLU A 215 26.20 -2.91 10.32
CA GLU A 215 26.63 -4.28 10.67
C GLU A 215 25.92 -5.35 9.81
N LYS A 216 24.60 -5.24 9.66
CA LYS A 216 23.83 -6.18 8.82
C LYS A 216 24.16 -6.12 7.33
N LEU A 217 24.54 -4.95 6.80
CA LEU A 217 24.96 -4.82 5.41
C LEU A 217 26.37 -5.38 5.17
N LEU A 218 27.26 -5.32 6.16
CA LEU A 218 28.61 -5.89 6.09
C LEU A 218 28.61 -7.42 6.15
N ASP A 219 27.65 -8.05 6.83
CA ASP A 219 27.48 -9.52 6.86
C ASP A 219 26.94 -10.11 5.54
N HIS A 220 26.61 -9.28 4.54
CA HIS A 220 25.96 -9.68 3.30
C HIS A 220 26.75 -9.35 2.02
N VAL A 221 27.99 -8.86 2.16
CA VAL A 221 28.99 -8.72 1.08
C VAL A 221 30.05 -9.80 1.23
#